data_AF-A0A4P6H447-F1
#
_entry.id   AF-A0A4P6H447-F1
#
_cell.length_a   1.000
_cell.length_b   1.000
_cell.length_c   1.000
_cell.angle_alpha   90.00
_cell.angle_beta   90.00
_cell.angle_gamma   90.00
#
_symmetry.space_group_name_H-M   'P 1'
#
loop_
_entity.id
_entity.type
_entity.pdbx_description
1 polymer ?
#
loop_
_entity_poly.entity_id
_entity_poly.type
_entity_poly.pdbx_seq_one_letter_code
_entity_poly.pdbx_strand_id
1 'polypeptide(L)'
;MNVAIRAVLIAAALSVGFGPAALADEKGEFAVLVEALHNEIAGCWMPPDMKGTKPAPIIVKVRLKRDGSLAARPTVENPPKAKEAKLLAASAVRAVERCAPFRSMKRTRIPYERWRELKLNFAPMF
;
A
#
# COMPACT_ATOMS: atom_id res chain seq x y z
N MET A 1 5.29 70.46 27.68
CA MET A 1 6.17 69.30 27.96
C MET A 1 5.35 68.02 27.81
N ASN A 2 5.94 67.02 27.13
CA ASN A 2 5.59 65.59 27.08
C ASN A 2 4.48 65.21 26.08
N VAL A 3 4.82 64.85 24.83
CA VAL A 3 5.44 63.62 24.27
C VAL A 3 4.35 62.67 23.72
N ALA A 4 4.33 62.56 22.38
CA ALA A 4 3.49 61.66 21.62
C ALA A 4 4.13 60.26 21.56
N ILE A 5 3.40 59.24 22.00
CA ILE A 5 3.82 57.84 21.85
C ILE A 5 3.24 57.32 20.53
N ARG A 6 4.11 57.15 19.53
CA ARG A 6 3.78 56.47 18.27
C ARG A 6 3.72 54.96 18.53
N ALA A 7 2.54 54.37 18.36
CA ALA A 7 2.39 52.92 18.32
C ALA A 7 3.09 52.40 17.05
N VAL A 8 4.17 51.65 17.23
CA VAL A 8 4.82 50.90 16.15
C VAL A 8 4.05 49.59 15.99
N LEU A 9 3.20 49.51 14.97
CA LEU A 9 2.65 48.23 14.52
C LEU A 9 3.72 47.53 13.68
N ILE A 10 4.44 46.59 14.27
CA ILE A 10 5.22 45.60 13.52
C ILE A 10 4.20 44.54 13.06
N ALA A 11 3.69 44.69 11.84
CA ALA A 11 2.99 43.61 11.18
C ALA A 11 3.99 42.48 10.96
N ALA A 12 3.86 41.41 11.75
CA ALA A 12 4.56 40.17 11.54
C ALA A 12 4.24 39.68 10.13
N ALA A 13 5.28 39.46 9.31
CA ALA A 13 5.14 38.82 8.02
C ALA A 13 4.52 37.44 8.24
N LEU A 14 3.28 37.24 7.76
CA LEU A 14 2.68 35.91 7.62
C LEU A 14 3.42 35.21 6.48
N SER A 15 4.54 34.57 6.79
CA SER A 15 5.00 33.44 6.01
C SER A 15 3.93 32.36 6.12
N VAL A 16 3.05 32.26 5.12
CA VAL A 16 2.22 31.08 4.91
C VAL A 16 3.17 29.95 4.54
N GLY A 17 3.74 29.31 5.57
CA GLY A 17 4.42 28.05 5.40
C GLY A 17 3.37 27.01 5.06
N PHE A 18 3.32 26.60 3.79
CA PHE A 18 2.73 25.31 3.41
C PHE A 18 3.60 24.22 4.05
N GLY A 19 3.27 23.88 5.30
CA GLY A 19 3.95 22.84 6.06
C GLY A 19 3.65 21.42 5.53
N PRO A 20 4.39 20.40 6.02
CA PRO A 20 4.44 19.02 5.51
C PRO A 20 3.17 18.16 5.67
N ALA A 21 2.04 18.76 6.07
CA ALA A 21 0.80 18.03 6.38
C ALA A 21 0.21 17.29 5.17
N ALA A 22 0.28 17.89 3.97
CA ALA A 22 -0.26 17.26 2.74
C ALA A 22 0.46 15.95 2.37
N LEU A 23 1.78 15.86 2.60
CA LEU A 23 2.57 14.65 2.31
C LEU A 23 2.33 13.54 3.34
N ALA A 24 2.05 13.89 4.59
CA ALA A 24 1.74 12.92 5.64
C ALA A 24 0.36 12.28 5.42
N ASP A 25 -0.63 13.10 5.07
CA ASP A 25 -1.98 12.65 4.71
C ASP A 25 -1.95 11.70 3.50
N GLU A 26 -1.19 12.05 2.45
CA GLU A 26 -1.07 11.24 1.23
C GLU A 26 -0.40 9.88 1.45
N LYS A 27 0.60 9.79 2.35
CA LYS A 27 1.22 8.52 2.75
C LYS A 27 0.29 7.68 3.61
N GLY A 28 -0.45 8.33 4.50
CA GLY A 28 -1.46 7.68 5.35
C GLY A 28 -2.57 7.04 4.52
N GLU A 29 -3.16 7.77 3.58
CA GLU A 29 -4.24 7.26 2.72
C GLU A 29 -3.76 6.05 1.89
N PHE A 30 -2.54 6.09 1.36
CA PHE A 30 -1.98 4.98 0.60
C PHE A 30 -1.73 3.74 1.45
N ALA A 31 -1.26 3.91 2.69
CA ALA A 31 -1.11 2.80 3.63
C ALA A 31 -2.46 2.13 3.91
N VAL A 32 -3.52 2.93 4.15
CA VAL A 32 -4.89 2.43 4.34
C VAL A 32 -5.40 1.68 3.11
N LEU A 33 -5.12 2.16 1.89
CA LEU A 33 -5.48 1.47 0.66
C LEU A 33 -4.79 0.09 0.54
N VAL A 34 -3.48 0.04 0.80
CA VAL A 34 -2.70 -1.21 0.72
C VAL A 34 -3.12 -2.19 1.80
N GLU A 35 -3.47 -1.71 3.00
CA GLU A 35 -4.04 -2.54 4.07
C GLU A 35 -5.40 -3.12 3.67
N ALA A 36 -6.30 -2.29 3.11
CA ALA A 36 -7.59 -2.75 2.61
C ALA A 36 -7.43 -3.83 1.51
N LEU A 37 -6.47 -3.67 0.61
CA LEU A 37 -6.15 -4.68 -0.40
C LEU A 37 -5.64 -5.98 0.23
N HIS A 38 -4.71 -5.90 1.19
CA HIS A 38 -4.23 -7.09 1.90
C HIS A 38 -5.38 -7.83 2.60
N ASN A 39 -6.30 -7.09 3.23
CA ASN A 39 -7.46 -7.67 3.90
C ASN A 39 -8.41 -8.38 2.91
N GLU A 40 -8.64 -7.79 1.73
CA GLU A 40 -9.41 -8.47 0.68
C GLU A 40 -8.71 -9.77 0.25
N ILE A 41 -7.41 -9.73 -0.03
CA ILE A 41 -6.64 -10.91 -0.46
C ILE A 41 -6.58 -11.99 0.64
N ALA A 42 -6.45 -11.59 1.91
CA ALA A 42 -6.38 -12.50 3.04
C ALA A 42 -7.62 -13.41 3.10
N GLY A 43 -8.80 -12.88 2.75
CA GLY A 43 -10.03 -13.67 2.66
C GLY A 43 -10.01 -14.79 1.59
N CYS A 44 -9.14 -14.69 0.58
CA CYS A 44 -8.94 -15.73 -0.44
C CYS A 44 -7.70 -16.59 -0.23
N TRP A 45 -6.86 -16.26 0.75
CA TRP A 45 -5.56 -16.89 0.89
C TRP A 45 -5.63 -18.17 1.71
N MET A 46 -5.27 -19.29 1.07
CA MET A 46 -5.09 -20.59 1.72
C MET A 46 -3.60 -20.94 1.69
N PRO A 47 -2.79 -20.41 2.63
CA PRO A 47 -1.36 -20.74 2.68
C PRO A 47 -1.16 -22.25 2.92
N PRO A 48 -0.15 -22.87 2.28
CA PRO A 48 0.17 -24.26 2.56
C PRO A 48 0.71 -24.41 3.98
N ASP A 49 0.51 -25.59 4.57
CA ASP A 49 1.22 -25.96 5.80
C ASP A 49 2.73 -25.99 5.53
N MET A 50 3.46 -25.17 6.28
CA MET A 50 4.90 -25.01 6.14
C MET A 50 5.71 -26.00 7.01
N LYS A 51 5.04 -26.91 7.73
CA LYS A 51 5.67 -27.97 8.55
C LYS A 51 6.74 -27.44 9.52
N GLY A 52 6.47 -26.32 10.17
CA GLY A 52 7.42 -25.66 11.08
C GLY A 52 8.54 -24.85 10.40
N THR A 53 8.55 -24.77 9.07
CA THR A 53 9.47 -23.91 8.32
C THR A 53 8.99 -22.46 8.38
N LYS A 54 9.91 -21.52 8.60
CA LYS A 54 9.65 -20.08 8.51
C LYS A 54 10.26 -19.53 7.21
N PRO A 55 9.55 -19.62 6.07
CA PRO A 55 10.07 -19.12 4.81
C PRO A 55 10.20 -17.59 4.86
N ALA A 56 11.12 -17.05 4.08
CA ALA A 56 11.17 -15.61 3.85
C ALA A 56 9.84 -15.12 3.22
N PRO A 57 9.43 -13.86 3.47
CA PRO A 57 8.27 -13.28 2.81
C PRO A 57 8.38 -13.37 1.29
N ILE A 58 7.27 -13.74 0.64
CA ILE A 58 7.18 -13.74 -0.82
C ILE A 58 6.64 -12.39 -1.28
N ILE A 59 7.40 -11.70 -2.12
CA ILE A 59 6.93 -10.46 -2.77
C ILE A 59 6.20 -10.83 -4.05
N VAL A 60 4.93 -10.46 -4.15
CA VAL A 60 4.13 -10.62 -5.37
C VAL A 60 3.87 -9.24 -5.97
N LYS A 61 4.26 -9.10 -7.23
CA LYS A 61 3.98 -7.95 -8.08
C LYS A 61 2.60 -8.10 -8.70
N VAL A 62 1.72 -7.14 -8.42
CA VAL A 62 0.33 -7.12 -8.87
C VAL A 62 0.12 -5.90 -9.77
N ARG A 63 -0.49 -6.11 -10.93
CA ARG A 63 -0.86 -5.03 -11.86
C ARG A 63 -2.38 -4.99 -12.01
N LEU A 64 -2.96 -3.81 -11.86
CA LEU A 64 -4.40 -3.62 -11.75
C LEU A 64 -4.89 -2.64 -12.81
N LYS A 65 -6.13 -2.85 -13.27
CA LYS A 65 -6.90 -1.88 -14.04
C LYS A 65 -7.66 -0.95 -13.10
N ARG A 66 -8.18 0.16 -13.64
CA ARG A 66 -8.98 1.15 -12.87
C ARG A 66 -10.23 0.54 -12.21
N ASP A 67 -10.76 -0.56 -12.73
CA ASP A 67 -11.93 -1.25 -12.17
C ASP A 67 -11.59 -2.23 -11.03
N GLY A 68 -10.30 -2.35 -10.67
CA GLY A 68 -9.81 -3.27 -9.64
C GLY A 68 -9.53 -4.69 -10.15
N SER A 69 -9.77 -4.99 -11.43
CA SER A 69 -9.40 -6.26 -12.05
C SER A 69 -7.90 -6.34 -12.36
N LEU A 70 -7.39 -7.55 -12.55
CA LEU A 70 -6.00 -7.76 -12.91
C LEU A 70 -5.72 -7.28 -14.35
N ALA A 71 -4.71 -6.44 -14.51
CA ALA A 71 -4.21 -6.04 -15.82
C ALA A 71 -3.32 -7.13 -16.45
N ALA A 72 -2.68 -7.95 -15.61
CA ALA A 72 -1.87 -9.08 -16.01
C ALA A 72 -1.83 -10.12 -14.88
N ARG A 73 -1.37 -11.33 -15.20
CA ARG A 73 -1.13 -12.36 -14.19
C ARG A 73 -0.14 -11.86 -13.13
N PRO A 74 -0.40 -12.04 -11.81
CA PRO A 74 0.53 -11.66 -10.76
C PRO A 74 1.83 -12.46 -10.85
N THR A 75 2.96 -11.82 -10.56
CA THR A 75 4.28 -12.44 -10.68
C THR A 75 5.06 -12.34 -9.38
N VAL A 76 5.83 -13.38 -9.05
CA VAL A 76 6.69 -13.38 -7.87
C VAL A 76 7.99 -12.64 -8.18
N GLU A 77 8.37 -11.69 -7.34
CA GLU A 77 9.71 -11.10 -7.40
C GLU A 77 10.72 -12.05 -6.77
N ASN A 78 11.87 -12.23 -7.42
CA ASN A 78 12.95 -13.13 -6.99
C ASN A 78 12.44 -14.54 -6.62
N PRO A 79 11.99 -15.34 -7.62
CA PRO A 79 11.39 -16.65 -7.36
C PRO A 79 12.25 -17.55 -6.47
N PRO A 80 11.69 -18.11 -5.39
CA PRO A 80 12.47 -18.91 -4.45
C PRO A 80 12.92 -20.24 -5.07
N LYS A 81 14.06 -20.75 -4.59
CA LYS A 81 14.61 -22.05 -5.02
C LYS A 81 14.05 -23.22 -4.22
N ALA A 82 13.84 -23.04 -2.91
CA ALA A 82 13.32 -24.05 -1.99
C ALA A 82 11.88 -24.48 -2.35
N LYS A 83 11.58 -25.77 -2.21
CA LYS A 83 10.30 -26.36 -2.63
C LYS A 83 9.12 -25.77 -1.87
N GLU A 84 9.27 -25.60 -0.57
CA GLU A 84 8.26 -25.09 0.34
C GLU A 84 7.95 -23.63 0.04
N ALA A 85 8.99 -22.82 -0.18
CA ALA A 85 8.84 -21.42 -0.58
C ALA A 85 8.20 -21.27 -1.98
N LYS A 86 8.46 -22.18 -2.92
CA LYS A 86 7.74 -22.23 -4.21
C LYS A 86 6.26 -22.52 -4.02
N LEU A 87 5.90 -23.44 -3.12
CA LEU A 87 4.49 -23.74 -2.80
C LEU A 87 3.79 -22.53 -2.17
N LEU A 88 4.45 -21.84 -1.24
CA LEU A 88 3.95 -20.60 -0.65
C LEU A 88 3.74 -19.53 -1.71
N ALA A 89 4.73 -19.33 -2.59
CA ALA A 89 4.67 -18.34 -3.65
C ALA A 89 3.54 -18.61 -4.65
N ALA A 90 3.35 -19.88 -5.04
CA ALA A 90 2.24 -20.29 -5.88
C ALA A 90 0.88 -20.08 -5.20
N SER A 91 0.79 -20.29 -3.88
CA SER A 91 -0.43 -20.00 -3.11
C SER A 91 -0.77 -18.52 -3.07
N ALA A 92 0.23 -17.65 -2.85
CA ALA A 92 0.07 -16.20 -2.86
C ALA A 92 -0.45 -15.70 -4.22
N VAL A 93 0.14 -16.15 -5.34
CA VAL A 93 -0.36 -15.79 -6.68
C VAL A 93 -1.82 -16.22 -6.86
N ARG A 94 -2.18 -17.44 -6.47
CA ARG A 94 -3.58 -17.92 -6.55
C ARG A 94 -4.54 -17.14 -5.66
N ALA A 95 -4.10 -16.60 -4.53
CA ALA A 95 -4.95 -15.77 -3.67
C ALA A 95 -5.32 -14.47 -4.38
N VAL A 96 -4.33 -13.80 -4.98
CA VAL A 96 -4.53 -12.58 -5.76
C VAL A 96 -5.44 -12.84 -6.97
N GLU A 97 -5.21 -13.92 -7.72
CA GLU A 97 -6.05 -14.29 -8.87
C GLU A 97 -7.51 -14.56 -8.46
N ARG A 98 -7.74 -15.19 -7.31
CA ARG A 98 -9.09 -15.57 -6.85
C ARG A 98 -9.92 -14.40 -6.33
N CYS A 99 -9.27 -13.42 -5.70
CA CYS A 99 -9.97 -12.29 -5.09
C CYS A 99 -10.20 -11.12 -6.05
N ALA A 100 -9.54 -11.10 -7.21
CA ALA A 100 -9.80 -10.09 -8.22
C ALA A 100 -11.22 -10.24 -8.80
N PRO A 101 -11.94 -9.15 -9.07
CA PRO A 101 -11.54 -7.75 -8.92
C PRO A 101 -11.64 -7.20 -7.48
N PHE A 102 -10.73 -6.29 -7.10
CA PHE A 102 -10.64 -5.71 -5.76
C PHE A 102 -11.51 -4.47 -5.58
N ARG A 103 -12.38 -4.45 -4.56
CA ARG A 103 -13.32 -3.35 -4.35
C ARG A 103 -12.65 -2.12 -3.76
N SER A 104 -11.61 -2.29 -2.95
CA SER A 104 -10.81 -1.19 -2.40
C SER A 104 -10.25 -0.30 -3.51
N MET A 105 -9.71 -0.91 -4.55
CA MET A 105 -9.10 -0.24 -5.71
C MET A 105 -10.12 0.53 -6.54
N LYS A 106 -11.35 0.02 -6.65
CA LYS A 106 -12.42 0.72 -7.36
C LYS A 106 -12.94 1.96 -6.61
N ARG A 107 -12.81 1.99 -5.28
CA ARG A 107 -13.39 3.04 -4.41
C ARG A 107 -12.39 4.08 -3.94
N THR A 108 -11.10 3.83 -4.12
CA THR A 108 -10.05 4.75 -3.68
C THR A 108 -10.12 6.08 -4.42
N ARG A 109 -9.75 7.17 -3.74
CA ARG A 109 -9.57 8.49 -4.33
C ARG A 109 -8.12 8.72 -4.76
N ILE A 110 -7.21 7.82 -4.40
CA ILE A 110 -5.81 7.90 -4.76
C ILE A 110 -5.66 7.79 -6.30
N PRO A 111 -4.85 8.66 -6.93
CA PRO A 111 -4.60 8.61 -8.36
C PRO A 111 -4.14 7.22 -8.83
N TYR A 112 -4.72 6.75 -9.93
CA TYR A 112 -4.48 5.42 -10.52
C TYR A 112 -3.00 5.12 -10.71
N GLU A 113 -2.23 6.14 -11.07
CA GLU A 113 -0.81 6.09 -11.34
C GLU A 113 -0.01 5.60 -10.14
N ARG A 114 -0.52 5.82 -8.91
CA ARG A 114 0.12 5.40 -7.66
C ARG A 114 -0.13 3.93 -7.30
N TRP A 115 -1.19 3.30 -7.83
CA TRP A 115 -1.59 1.95 -7.43
C TRP A 115 -1.80 0.95 -8.58
N ARG A 116 -1.66 1.38 -9.84
CA ARG A 116 -1.72 0.49 -11.02
C ARG A 116 -0.74 -0.69 -10.97
N GLU A 117 0.34 -0.56 -10.19
CA GLU A 117 1.33 -1.60 -9.94
C GLU A 117 1.73 -1.56 -8.46
N LEU A 118 1.58 -2.68 -7.76
CA LEU A 118 1.86 -2.82 -6.33
C LEU A 118 2.76 -4.02 -6.08
N LYS A 119 3.55 -3.96 -5.00
CA LYS A 119 4.34 -5.07 -4.48
C LYS A 119 3.80 -5.45 -3.11
N LEU A 120 3.31 -6.66 -2.98
CA LEU A 120 2.64 -7.15 -1.78
C LEU A 120 3.48 -8.24 -1.13
N ASN A 121 3.60 -8.18 0.19
CA ASN A 121 4.36 -9.15 0.97
C ASN A 121 3.42 -10.23 1.50
N PHE A 122 3.76 -11.49 1.22
CA PHE A 122 3.04 -12.65 1.72
C PHE A 122 3.92 -13.43 2.67
N ALA A 123 3.54 -13.44 3.95
CA ALA A 123 4.14 -14.26 4.98
C ALA A 123 3.01 -14.88 5.80
N PRO A 124 3.01 -16.20 6.05
CA PRO A 124 2.03 -16.79 6.96
C PRO A 124 2.20 -16.18 8.35
N MET A 125 1.08 -15.82 8.98
CA MET A 125 1.08 -15.52 10.42
C MET A 125 1.11 -16.87 11.15
N PHE A 126 2.19 -17.15 11.86
CA PHE A 126 2.36 -18.33 12.72
C PHE A 126 2.26 -17.93 14.18
#